data_AF-A0A562PLB1-F1
#
_entry.id   AF-A0A562PLB1-F1
#
_cell.length_a   1.000
_cell.length_b   1.000
_cell.length_c   1.000
_cell.angle_alpha   90.00
_cell.angle_beta   90.00
_cell.angle_gamma   90.00
#
_symmetry.space_group_name_H-M   'P 1'
#
loop_
_entity.id
_entity.type
_entity.pdbx_description
1 polymer ?
#
loop_
_entity_poly.entity_id
_entity_poly.type
_entity_poly.pdbx_seq_one_letter_code
_entity_poly.pdbx_strand_id
1 'polypeptide(L)' 'MTHKIGNKDVAQMRGKEEKKRTRAFNKAMEAEKQAIARAKYRNEVKGYGMPGRAA' A
#
# COMPACT_ATOMS: atom_id res chain seq x y z
N MET A 1 -30.59 16.33 -16.48
CA MET A 1 -29.55 16.99 -15.64
C MET A 1 -28.25 16.23 -15.80
N THR A 2 -27.26 16.82 -16.46
CA THR A 2 -25.92 16.22 -16.56
C THR A 2 -25.27 16.32 -15.18
N HIS A 3 -24.98 15.17 -14.56
CA HIS A 3 -24.23 15.16 -13.31
C HIS A 3 -22.85 15.74 -13.60
N LYS A 4 -22.60 16.99 -13.19
CA LYS A 4 -21.25 17.55 -13.14
C LYS A 4 -20.46 16.70 -12.14
N ILE A 5 -19.70 15.73 -12.65
CA ILE A 5 -18.75 14.93 -11.89
C ILE A 5 -17.60 15.87 -11.50
N GLY A 6 -17.86 16.73 -10.52
CA GLY A 6 -16.81 17.51 -9.88
C GLY A 6 -15.92 16.56 -9.10
N ASN A 7 -14.78 16.19 -9.69
CA ASN A 7 -13.61 15.59 -9.06
C ASN A 7 -13.86 14.52 -7.96
N LYS A 8 -14.92 13.72 -8.10
CA LYS A 8 -15.19 12.62 -7.18
C LYS A 8 -14.37 11.42 -7.65
N ASP A 9 -13.36 11.08 -6.87
CA ASP A 9 -12.59 9.85 -7.06
C ASP A 9 -13.57 8.67 -7.11
N VAL A 10 -13.33 7.71 -8.01
CA VAL A 10 -14.09 6.46 -8.13
C VAL A 10 -14.24 5.78 -6.77
N ALA A 11 -13.20 5.87 -5.92
CA ALA A 11 -13.25 5.37 -4.56
C ALA A 11 -14.32 6.07 -3.69
N GLN A 12 -14.59 7.36 -3.91
CA GLN A 12 -15.64 8.09 -3.19
C GLN A 12 -17.04 7.66 -3.61
N MET A 13 -17.23 7.24 -4.87
CA MET A 13 -18.50 6.74 -5.40
C MET A 13 -18.85 5.31 -4.91
N ARG A 14 -17.88 4.58 -4.33
CA ARG A 14 -18.12 3.25 -3.76
C ARG A 14 -19.00 3.26 -2.52
N GLY A 15 -19.81 2.21 -2.39
CA GLY A 15 -20.66 1.97 -1.22
C GLY A 15 -19.85 1.73 0.06
N LYS A 16 -20.47 1.93 1.23
CA LYS A 16 -19.83 1.75 2.54
C LYS A 16 -19.28 0.33 2.74
N GLU A 17 -20.05 -0.67 2.29
CA GLU A 17 -19.66 -2.08 2.44
C GLU A 17 -18.48 -2.46 1.55
N GLU A 18 -18.47 -2.00 0.29
CA GLU A 18 -17.37 -2.21 -0.64
C GLU A 18 -16.07 -1.61 -0.08
N LYS A 19 -16.11 -0.36 0.40
CA LYS A 19 -14.99 0.29 1.06
C LYS A 19 -14.46 -0.51 2.25
N LYS A 20 -15.35 -1.08 3.07
CA LYS A 20 -14.97 -1.91 4.23
C LYS A 20 -14.28 -3.20 3.79
N ARG A 21 -14.81 -3.87 2.76
CA ARG A 21 -14.20 -5.09 2.18
C ARG A 21 -12.82 -4.79 1.58
N THR A 22 -12.70 -3.76 0.76
CA THR A 22 -11.40 -3.33 0.19
C THR A 22 -10.39 -2.99 1.28
N ARG A 23 -10.80 -2.27 2.32
CA ARG A 23 -9.90 -1.92 3.44
C ARG A 23 -9.41 -3.16 4.20
N ALA A 24 -10.30 -4.12 4.46
CA ALA A 24 -9.93 -5.36 5.13
C ALA A 24 -8.95 -6.19 4.29
N PHE A 25 -9.23 -6.32 2.99
CA PHE A 25 -8.35 -7.01 2.04
C PHE A 25 -6.97 -6.36 1.97
N ASN A 26 -6.91 -5.03 1.79
CA ASN A 26 -5.64 -4.30 1.71
C ASN A 26 -4.82 -4.45 2.99
N LYS A 27 -5.46 -4.45 4.17
CA LYS A 27 -4.77 -4.63 5.44
C LYS A 27 -4.13 -6.02 5.55
N ALA A 28 -4.82 -7.07 5.11
CA ALA A 28 -4.28 -8.41 5.09
C ALA A 28 -3.07 -8.52 4.14
N MET A 29 -3.22 -8.01 2.91
CA MET A 29 -2.13 -7.99 1.93
C MET A 29 -0.90 -7.22 2.42
N GLU A 30 -1.08 -6.08 3.08
CA GLU A 30 0.05 -5.32 3.63
C GLU A 30 0.72 -6.05 4.81
N ALA A 31 -0.04 -6.78 5.63
CA ALA A 31 0.54 -7.60 6.68
C ALA A 31 1.42 -8.72 6.11
N GLU A 32 0.98 -9.37 5.04
CA GLU A 32 1.77 -10.39 4.32
C GLU A 32 3.04 -9.80 3.71
N LYS A 33 2.93 -8.66 3.00
CA LYS A 33 4.10 -7.97 2.44
C LYS A 33 5.11 -7.60 3.52
N GLN A 34 4.65 -7.11 4.67
CA GLN A 34 5.53 -6.78 5.79
C GLN A 34 6.21 -8.02 6.37
N ALA A 35 5.49 -9.14 6.51
CA ALA A 35 6.07 -10.40 6.96
C ALA A 35 7.15 -10.90 5.99
N ILE A 36 6.87 -10.86 4.68
CA ILE A 36 7.82 -11.23 3.63
C ILE A 36 9.05 -10.31 3.65
N ALA A 37 8.85 -8.99 3.74
CA ALA A 37 9.94 -8.03 3.81
C ALA A 37 10.79 -8.26 5.07
N ARG A 38 10.16 -8.46 6.23
CA ARG A 38 10.87 -8.78 7.47
C ARG A 38 11.66 -10.07 7.35
N ALA A 39 11.11 -11.12 6.74
CA ALA A 39 11.83 -12.37 6.52
C ALA A 39 13.02 -12.18 5.57
N LYS A 40 12.81 -11.47 4.46
CA LYS A 40 13.83 -11.20 3.45
C LYS A 40 14.99 -10.36 4.00
N TYR A 41 14.69 -9.34 4.79
CA TYR A 41 15.65 -8.35 5.25
C TYR A 41 16.10 -8.56 6.71
N ARG A 42 15.67 -9.65 7.37
CA ARG A 42 15.97 -9.94 8.79
C ARG A 42 17.47 -9.87 9.11
N ASN A 43 18.29 -10.36 8.20
CA ASN A 43 19.74 -10.45 8.35
C ASN A 43 20.49 -9.50 7.39
N GLU A 44 19.76 -8.62 6.70
CA GLU A 44 20.38 -7.65 5.81
C GLU A 44 21.05 -6.56 6.66
N VAL A 45 22.36 -6.45 6.56
CA VAL A 45 23.13 -5.40 7.21
C VAL A 45 22.82 -4.09 6.51
N LYS A 46 22.10 -3.20 7.19
CA LYS A 46 21.71 -1.88 6.68
C LYS A 46 22.96 -1.11 6.24
N GLY A 47 23.12 -0.89 4.93
CA GLY A 47 24.24 -0.16 4.34
C GLY A 47 25.29 -1.03 3.63
N TYR A 48 25.23 -2.36 3.73
CA TYR A 48 26.10 -3.27 2.96
C TYR A 48 25.44 -3.58 1.62
N GLY A 49 25.74 -2.78 0.59
CA GLY A 49 25.18 -2.96 -0.75
C GLY A 49 24.93 -1.68 -1.54
N MET A 50 25.24 -0.51 -0.97
CA MET A 50 25.30 0.75 -1.73
C MET A 50 26.76 1.06 -2.08
N PRO A 51 27.32 0.56 -3.20
CA PRO A 51 28.54 1.11 -3.75
C PRO A 51 28.21 2.50 -4.30
N GLY A 52 28.29 3.54 -3.46
CA GLY A 52 28.12 4.91 -3.96
C GLY A 52 27.48 5.94 -3.04
N ARG A 53 27.53 5.78 -1.71
CA ARG A 53 27.36 6.94 -0.82
C ARG A 53 28.66 7.25 -0.09
N ALA A 54 29.66 7.60 -0.90
CA ALA A 54 30.86 8.29 -0.43
C ALA A 54 30.66 9.80 -0.66
N ALA A 55 30.86 10.56 0.42
CA ALA A 55 30.94 12.02 0.54
C ALA A 55 29.69 12.83 0.13
#